data_AF-A0A2A9NLH1-F1
#
_entry.id   AF-A0A2A9NLH1-F1
#
_cell.length_a   1.000
_cell.length_b   1.000
_cell.length_c   1.000
_cell.angle_alpha   90.00
_cell.angle_beta   90.00
_cell.angle_gamma   90.00
#
_symmetry.space_group_name_H-M   'P 1'
#
loop_
_entity.id
_entity.type
_entity.pdbx_description
1 polymer ?
#
loop_
_entity_poly.entity_id
_entity_poly.type
_entity_poly.pdbx_seq_one_letter_code
_entity_poly.pdbx_strand_id
1 'polypeptide(L)'
;MSLPNGTYLILNVRQNNAALLQDKNDGTPVVAAPPDEKDQKQQWEVTGQGNNYTIRNVSAFMFANNGNRAQAGAALEGRRASQQYKVTETRISGQYTIATTDSRFFWQLADNQTGSSVLLSDAGTDQRSWWIFQRLF
;
A
#
# COMPACT_ATOMS: atom_id res chain seq x y z
N MET A 1 -7.90 -10.35 12.30
CA MET A 1 -8.19 -11.48 11.39
C MET A 1 -7.20 -11.47 10.23
N SER A 2 -7.07 -12.55 9.44
CA SER A 2 -6.23 -12.53 8.23
C SER A 2 -6.99 -11.92 7.04
N LEU A 3 -6.37 -11.02 6.29
CA LEU A 3 -6.93 -10.46 5.07
C LEU A 3 -6.95 -11.55 3.97
N PRO A 4 -8.10 -11.86 3.34
CA PRO A 4 -8.15 -12.86 2.27
C PRO A 4 -7.33 -12.48 1.04
N ASN A 5 -6.90 -13.48 0.26
CA ASN A 5 -6.20 -13.23 -1.00
C ASN A 5 -7.14 -12.69 -2.07
N GLY A 6 -6.67 -11.74 -2.88
CA GLY A 6 -7.28 -11.31 -4.14
C GLY A 6 -7.15 -9.81 -4.38
N THR A 7 -8.08 -9.20 -5.12
CA THR A 7 -7.87 -7.87 -5.70
C THR A 7 -8.61 -6.79 -4.93
N TYR A 8 -7.89 -5.72 -4.59
CA TYR A 8 -8.38 -4.65 -3.73
C TYR A 8 -8.08 -3.27 -4.30
N LEU A 9 -8.94 -2.32 -3.94
CA LEU A 9 -8.58 -0.92 -3.87
C LEU A 9 -8.03 -0.64 -2.47
N ILE A 10 -6.83 -0.06 -2.39
CA ILE A 10 -6.15 0.24 -1.11
C ILE A 10 -6.35 1.73 -0.81
N LEU A 11 -7.25 2.03 0.12
CA LEU A 11 -7.72 3.39 0.43
C LEU A 11 -7.13 3.90 1.72
N ASN A 12 -6.64 5.13 1.74
CA ASN A 12 -6.18 5.75 2.97
C ASN A 12 -7.34 6.23 3.82
N VAL A 13 -7.34 5.88 5.11
CA VAL A 13 -8.42 6.21 6.05
C VAL A 13 -8.55 7.72 6.24
N ARG A 14 -7.44 8.44 6.41
CA ARG A 14 -7.49 9.87 6.71
C ARG A 14 -7.80 10.71 5.46
N GLN A 15 -7.17 10.36 4.35
CA GLN A 15 -7.15 11.20 3.15
C GLN A 15 -8.20 10.82 2.11
N ASN A 16 -8.82 9.65 2.25
CA ASN A 16 -9.83 9.12 1.31
C ASN A 16 -9.33 9.03 -0.14
N ASN A 17 -8.02 8.81 -0.31
CA ASN A 17 -7.37 8.58 -1.60
C ASN A 17 -6.91 7.13 -1.73
N ALA A 18 -6.91 6.62 -2.95
CA ALA A 18 -6.39 5.31 -3.31
C ALA A 18 -4.89 5.36 -3.63
N ALA A 19 -4.21 4.24 -3.40
CA ALA A 19 -2.86 4.02 -3.89
C ALA A 19 -2.88 3.71 -5.40
N LEU A 20 -2.17 4.50 -6.19
CA LEU A 20 -2.07 4.39 -7.64
C LEU A 20 -0.60 4.20 -8.05
N LEU A 21 -0.36 3.28 -8.99
CA LEU A 21 0.92 3.17 -9.68
C LEU A 21 0.73 3.59 -11.15
N GLN A 22 1.39 4.68 -11.54
CA GLN A 22 1.05 5.38 -12.79
C GLN A 22 1.49 4.62 -14.05
N ASP A 23 2.59 3.89 -13.97
CA ASP A 23 3.19 3.15 -15.07
C ASP A 23 3.93 1.88 -14.61
N LYS A 24 4.56 1.20 -15.56
CA LYS A 24 5.29 -0.07 -15.37
C LYS A 24 6.81 0.11 -15.30
N ASN A 25 7.31 1.32 -15.05
CA ASN A 25 8.74 1.55 -14.92
C ASN A 25 9.19 1.13 -13.51
N ASP A 26 10.38 0.52 -13.42
CA ASP A 26 10.93 0.13 -12.11
C ASP A 26 11.37 1.39 -11.35
N GLY A 27 10.93 1.51 -10.11
CA GLY A 27 11.18 2.67 -9.26
C GLY A 27 10.13 3.78 -9.41
N THR A 28 9.06 3.59 -10.18
CA THR A 28 7.96 4.56 -10.24
C THR A 28 7.27 4.66 -8.88
N PRO A 29 7.15 5.86 -8.29
CA PRO A 29 6.46 6.02 -7.01
C PRO A 29 4.97 5.63 -7.08
N VAL A 30 4.49 5.02 -6.00
CA VAL A 30 3.07 4.86 -5.71
C VAL A 30 2.56 6.18 -5.14
N VAL A 31 1.53 6.73 -5.76
CA VAL A 31 0.98 8.05 -5.43
C VAL A 31 -0.48 7.97 -5.04
N ALA A 32 -0.97 9.01 -4.36
CA ALA A 32 -2.38 9.19 -4.05
C ALA A 32 -3.17 9.58 -5.30
N ALA A 33 -4.32 8.97 -5.49
CA ALA A 33 -5.30 9.37 -6.50
C ALA A 33 -6.73 9.30 -5.94
N PRO A 34 -7.69 10.05 -6.51
CA PRO A 34 -9.10 9.84 -6.22
C PRO A 34 -9.49 8.39 -6.50
N PRO A 35 -10.24 7.72 -5.59
CA PRO A 35 -10.64 6.34 -5.75
C PRO A 35 -11.43 6.09 -7.06
N ASP A 36 -10.96 5.16 -7.87
CA ASP A 36 -11.67 4.66 -9.06
C ASP A 36 -11.49 3.14 -9.17
N GLU A 37 -12.57 2.40 -8.90
CA GLU A 37 -12.59 0.93 -8.96
C GLU A 37 -12.37 0.38 -10.38
N LYS A 38 -12.63 1.19 -11.42
CA LYS A 38 -12.43 0.79 -12.82
C LYS A 38 -11.00 1.00 -13.30
N ASP A 39 -10.23 1.82 -12.59
CA ASP A 39 -8.83 2.08 -12.93
C ASP A 39 -7.94 0.95 -12.43
N GLN A 40 -7.49 0.09 -13.35
CA GLN A 40 -6.58 -1.02 -13.06
C GLN A 40 -5.23 -0.57 -12.47
N LYS A 41 -4.87 0.71 -12.60
CA LYS A 41 -3.68 1.29 -11.95
C LYS A 41 -3.84 1.45 -10.44
N GLN A 42 -5.07 1.46 -9.95
CA GLN A 42 -5.42 1.51 -8.53
C GLN A 42 -5.75 0.13 -7.95
N GLN A 43 -5.80 -0.90 -8.79
CA GLN A 43 -6.12 -2.26 -8.36
C GLN A 43 -4.86 -3.01 -7.95
N TRP A 44 -4.90 -3.61 -6.77
CA TRP A 44 -3.78 -4.33 -6.18
C TRP A 44 -4.18 -5.76 -5.81
N GLU A 45 -3.46 -6.72 -6.37
CA GLU A 45 -3.50 -8.12 -5.97
C GLU A 45 -2.74 -8.29 -4.66
N VAL A 46 -3.46 -8.67 -3.62
CA VAL A 46 -2.91 -8.96 -2.29
C VAL A 46 -2.89 -10.46 -2.10
N THR A 47 -1.70 -11.02 -1.92
CA THR A 47 -1.49 -12.47 -1.77
C THR A 47 -0.76 -12.76 -0.46
N GLY A 48 -1.39 -13.56 0.41
CA GLY A 48 -0.80 -14.06 1.64
C GLY A 48 0.33 -15.06 1.38
N GLN A 49 1.42 -14.88 2.11
CA GLN A 49 2.60 -15.73 2.15
C GLN A 49 2.95 -16.01 3.62
N GLY A 50 2.33 -17.06 4.18
CA GLY A 50 2.40 -17.34 5.62
C GLY A 50 1.75 -16.22 6.44
N ASN A 51 2.54 -15.51 7.25
CA ASN A 51 2.06 -14.39 8.09
C ASN A 51 2.20 -13.01 7.42
N ASN A 52 2.77 -12.96 6.22
CA ASN A 52 3.03 -11.72 5.48
C ASN A 52 2.23 -11.70 4.17
N TYR A 53 2.27 -10.58 3.46
CA TYR A 53 1.58 -10.37 2.20
C TYR A 53 2.51 -9.78 1.16
N THR A 54 2.34 -10.19 -0.09
CA THR A 54 2.86 -9.44 -1.25
C THR A 54 1.71 -8.67 -1.88
N ILE A 55 2.00 -7.44 -2.33
CA ILE A 55 1.02 -6.52 -2.91
C ILE A 55 1.51 -6.16 -4.31
N ARG A 56 0.77 -6.55 -5.36
CA ARG A 56 1.15 -6.37 -6.77
C ARG A 56 0.11 -5.55 -7.51
N ASN A 57 0.53 -4.56 -8.29
CA ASN A 57 -0.37 -3.77 -9.13
C ASN A 57 -0.87 -4.63 -10.31
N VAL A 58 -2.18 -4.57 -10.58
CA VAL A 58 -2.83 -5.35 -11.66
C VAL A 58 -2.36 -4.88 -13.04
N SER A 59 -2.38 -3.57 -13.31
CA SER A 59 -2.05 -3.04 -14.64
C SER A 59 -0.55 -3.12 -14.98
N ALA A 60 0.30 -2.83 -14.00
CA ALA A 60 1.74 -2.70 -14.21
C ALA A 60 2.51 -4.02 -14.00
N PHE A 61 1.88 -5.02 -13.36
CA PHE A 61 2.52 -6.26 -12.92
C PHE A 61 3.77 -6.04 -12.04
N MET A 62 3.81 -4.92 -11.31
CA MET A 62 4.88 -4.54 -10.40
C MET A 62 4.45 -4.69 -8.95
N PHE A 63 5.37 -5.11 -8.08
CA PHE A 63 5.14 -5.19 -6.65
C PHE A 63 5.35 -3.82 -6.00
N ALA A 64 4.53 -3.52 -5.00
CA ALA A 64 4.82 -2.44 -4.07
C ALA A 64 6.11 -2.77 -3.31
N ASN A 65 7.04 -1.83 -3.26
CA ASN A 65 8.39 -2.05 -2.76
C ASN A 65 9.01 -0.73 -2.26
N ASN A 66 9.73 -0.77 -1.14
CA ASN A 66 10.47 0.37 -0.58
C ASN A 66 11.99 0.17 -0.59
N GLY A 67 12.46 -0.96 -1.10
CA GLY A 67 13.84 -1.42 -0.98
C GLY A 67 14.12 -2.11 0.37
N ASN A 68 15.34 -2.64 0.48
CA ASN A 68 15.83 -3.28 1.71
C ASN A 68 16.28 -2.22 2.72
N ARG A 69 15.92 -2.37 4.00
CA ARG A 69 16.31 -1.46 5.10
C ARG A 69 15.92 -0.01 4.86
N ALA A 70 14.79 0.19 4.19
CA ALA A 70 14.22 1.50 3.93
C ALA A 70 14.00 2.27 5.24
N GLN A 71 14.25 3.57 5.20
CA GLN A 71 14.11 4.48 6.34
C GLN A 71 12.76 5.21 6.29
N ALA A 72 12.39 5.85 7.40
CA ALA A 72 11.27 6.80 7.39
C ALA A 72 11.47 7.87 6.30
N GLY A 73 10.39 8.24 5.63
CA GLY A 73 10.40 9.15 4.48
C GLY A 73 10.72 8.50 3.14
N ALA A 74 11.16 7.23 3.10
CA ALA A 74 11.36 6.53 1.84
C ALA A 74 10.04 6.34 1.09
N ALA A 75 10.05 6.55 -0.23
CA ALA A 75 8.88 6.36 -1.07
C ALA A 75 8.55 4.87 -1.24
N LEU A 76 7.27 4.59 -1.40
CA LEU A 76 6.79 3.33 -1.95
C LEU A 76 6.81 3.41 -3.46
N GLU A 77 7.34 2.38 -4.09
CA GLU A 77 7.57 2.33 -5.52
C GLU A 77 7.05 1.01 -6.11
N GLY A 78 6.76 1.01 -7.40
CA GLY A 78 6.56 -0.20 -8.19
C GLY A 78 7.90 -0.79 -8.61
N ARG A 79 8.18 -2.04 -8.22
CA ARG A 79 9.39 -2.77 -8.62
C ARG A 79 9.09 -4.19 -9.06
N ARG A 80 9.95 -4.77 -9.89
CA ARG A 80 9.82 -6.18 -10.31
C ARG A 80 10.05 -7.16 -9.17
N ALA A 81 10.94 -6.81 -8.25
CA ALA A 81 11.23 -7.61 -7.07
C ALA A 81 10.07 -7.55 -6.08
N SER A 82 9.58 -8.70 -5.64
CA SER A 82 8.55 -8.77 -4.59
C SER A 82 9.12 -8.37 -3.24
N GLN A 83 8.37 -7.59 -2.48
CA GLN A 83 8.61 -7.35 -1.06
C GLN A 83 7.42 -7.83 -0.24
N GLN A 84 7.72 -8.41 0.92
CA GLN A 84 6.71 -8.83 1.88
C GLN A 84 6.40 -7.71 2.87
N TYR A 85 5.12 -7.58 3.21
CA TYR A 85 4.62 -6.64 4.20
C TYR A 85 3.80 -7.36 5.25
N LYS A 86 3.84 -6.81 6.47
CA LYS A 86 2.94 -7.22 7.55
C LYS A 86 1.70 -6.34 7.51
N VAL A 87 0.56 -6.95 7.18
CA VAL A 87 -0.74 -6.27 7.21
C VAL A 87 -1.43 -6.61 8.53
N THR A 88 -1.67 -5.59 9.37
CA THR A 88 -2.25 -5.78 10.71
C THR A 88 -3.47 -4.91 10.88
N GLU A 89 -4.61 -5.52 11.22
CA GLU A 89 -5.84 -4.81 11.56
C GLU A 89 -5.59 -3.92 12.79
N THR A 90 -6.03 -2.67 12.73
CA THR A 90 -5.91 -1.71 13.82
C THR A 90 -6.94 -2.02 14.91
N ARG A 91 -7.01 -1.17 15.94
CA ARG A 91 -8.09 -1.20 16.92
C ARG A 91 -9.48 -0.90 16.34
N ILE A 92 -9.55 -0.35 15.13
CA ILE A 92 -10.81 -0.10 14.41
C ILE A 92 -10.94 -1.18 13.33
N SER A 93 -12.00 -1.96 13.42
CA SER A 93 -12.21 -3.08 12.49
C SER A 93 -12.34 -2.57 11.05
N GLY A 94 -11.76 -3.33 10.11
CA GLY A 94 -11.71 -2.96 8.69
C GLY A 94 -10.66 -1.92 8.32
N GLN A 95 -9.89 -1.40 9.28
CA GLN A 95 -8.77 -0.49 9.05
C GLN A 95 -7.46 -1.18 9.42
N TYR A 96 -6.44 -1.05 8.58
CA TYR A 96 -5.22 -1.83 8.64
C TYR A 96 -3.99 -0.93 8.56
N THR A 97 -2.90 -1.40 9.16
CA THR A 97 -1.55 -0.89 8.89
C THR A 97 -0.84 -1.82 7.91
N ILE A 98 0.01 -1.26 7.07
CA ILE A 98 0.88 -2.00 6.16
C ILE A 98 2.32 -1.65 6.55
N ALA A 99 3.02 -2.61 7.16
CA ALA A 99 4.35 -2.40 7.72
C ALA A 99 5.43 -3.21 6.99
N THR A 100 6.63 -2.63 6.84
CA THR A 100 7.82 -3.38 6.41
C THR A 100 8.14 -4.49 7.42
N THR A 101 8.61 -5.63 6.95
CA THR A 101 8.91 -6.78 7.81
C THR A 101 10.23 -6.64 8.57
N ASP A 102 11.16 -5.84 8.04
CA ASP A 102 12.52 -5.66 8.56
C ASP A 102 12.66 -4.46 9.50
N SER A 103 12.11 -3.30 9.13
CA SER A 103 12.24 -2.04 9.87
C SER A 103 10.98 -1.59 10.60
N ARG A 104 9.83 -2.22 10.35
CA ARG A 104 8.51 -1.87 10.91
C ARG A 104 8.09 -0.42 10.67
N PHE A 105 8.47 0.15 9.53
CA PHE A 105 7.87 1.40 9.07
C PHE A 105 6.57 1.13 8.33
N PHE A 106 5.62 2.05 8.45
CA PHE A 106 4.27 1.97 7.95
C PHE A 106 4.09 2.80 6.69
N TRP A 107 3.31 2.29 5.73
CA TRP A 107 2.85 3.09 4.60
C TRP A 107 1.98 4.24 5.10
N GLN A 108 2.27 5.46 4.67
CA GLN A 108 1.57 6.67 5.09
C GLN A 108 1.35 7.62 3.91
N LEU A 109 0.19 8.30 3.89
CA LEU A 109 -0.06 9.47 3.06
C LEU A 109 -0.11 10.74 3.91
N ALA A 110 0.87 11.62 3.71
CA ALA A 110 1.03 12.84 4.51
C ALA A 110 -0.14 13.82 4.33
N ASP A 111 -0.67 13.92 3.11
CA ASP A 111 -1.75 14.83 2.73
C ASP A 111 -2.72 14.17 1.75
N ASN A 112 -3.76 14.91 1.37
CA ASN A 112 -4.82 14.47 0.46
C ASN A 112 -4.61 14.97 -0.99
N GLN A 113 -3.45 15.52 -1.32
CA GLN A 113 -3.19 16.01 -2.67
C GLN A 113 -2.98 14.83 -3.63
N THR A 114 -3.66 14.87 -4.76
CA THR A 114 -3.44 13.92 -5.86
C THR A 114 -1.99 14.02 -6.33
N GLY A 115 -1.34 12.87 -6.49
CA GLY A 115 0.07 12.79 -6.87
C GLY A 115 1.04 12.73 -5.69
N SER A 116 0.58 12.95 -4.45
CA SER A 116 1.42 12.80 -3.26
C SER A 116 1.88 11.36 -3.11
N SER A 117 3.19 11.16 -2.92
CA SER A 117 3.76 9.82 -2.78
C SER A 117 3.35 9.17 -1.47
N VAL A 118 3.13 7.86 -1.51
CA VAL A 118 3.03 7.03 -0.30
C VAL A 118 4.43 6.86 0.28
N LEU A 119 4.64 7.29 1.52
CA LEU A 119 5.95 7.28 2.17
C LEU A 119 5.95 6.33 3.38
N LEU A 120 7.13 5.89 3.80
CA LEU A 120 7.30 5.18 5.05
C LEU A 120 7.31 6.13 6.26
N SER A 121 6.71 5.69 7.37
CA SER A 121 6.69 6.43 8.63
C SER A 121 6.77 5.50 9.83
N ASP A 122 7.23 6.01 10.96
CA ASP A 122 7.16 5.37 12.27
C ASP A 122 5.79 5.58 12.98
N ALA A 123 4.91 6.43 12.43
CA ALA A 123 3.63 6.80 13.02
C ALA A 123 2.50 5.79 12.73
N GLY A 124 2.65 4.55 13.20
CA GLY A 124 1.66 3.48 12.98
C GLY A 124 0.29 3.70 13.64
N THR A 125 0.20 4.61 14.62
CA THR A 125 -1.06 4.99 15.28
C THR A 125 -1.76 6.20 14.65
N ASP A 126 -1.12 6.87 13.68
CA ASP A 126 -1.73 7.94 12.91
C ASP A 126 -2.67 7.34 11.85
N GLN A 127 -3.87 7.92 11.72
CA GLN A 127 -4.84 7.52 10.69
C GLN A 127 -4.32 7.72 9.26
N ARG A 128 -3.32 8.58 9.07
CA ARG A 128 -2.58 8.72 7.80
C ARG A 128 -1.83 7.45 7.42
N SER A 129 -1.50 6.61 8.39
CA SER A 129 -0.84 5.30 8.20
C SER A 129 -1.82 4.14 8.16
N TRP A 130 -3.13 4.43 8.19
CA TRP A 130 -4.18 3.43 8.17
C TRP A 130 -4.84 3.34 6.81
N TRP A 131 -5.17 2.11 6.43
CA TRP A 131 -5.63 1.74 5.11
C TRP A 131 -6.85 0.83 5.18
N ILE A 132 -7.75 0.98 4.23
CA ILE A 132 -8.90 0.10 4.02
C ILE A 132 -8.62 -0.72 2.77
N PHE A 133 -8.83 -2.03 2.87
CA PHE A 133 -8.77 -2.95 1.74
C PHE A 133 -10.20 -3.18 1.23
N GLN A 134 -10.61 -2.39 0.24
CA GLN A 134 -11.91 -2.54 -0.39
C GLN A 134 -11.83 -3.63 -1.47
N ARG A 135 -12.54 -4.74 -1.27
CA ARG A 135 -12.49 -5.91 -2.15
C ARG A 135 -13.19 -5.63 -3.48
N LEU A 136 -12.56 -6.06 -4.58
CA LEU A 136 -13.13 -6.00 -5.93
C LEU A 136 -13.47 -7.40 -6.48
N PHE A 137 -12.49 -8.32 -6.49
CA PHE A 137 -12.61 -9.69 -7.00
C PHE A 137 -11.83 -10.66 -6.11
#